data_AF-A0A1Q2Z007-F1
#
_entry.id   AF-A0A1Q2Z007-F1
#
_cell.length_a   1.000
_cell.length_b   1.000
_cell.length_c   1.000
_cell.angle_alpha   90.00
_cell.angle_beta   90.00
_cell.angle_gamma   90.00
#
_symmetry.space_group_name_H-M   'P 1'
#
loop_
_entity.id
_entity.type
_entity.pdbx_description
1 polymer ?
#
loop_
_entity_poly.entity_id
_entity_poly.type
_entity_poly.pdbx_seq_one_letter_code
_entity_poly.pdbx_strand_id
1 'polypeptide(L)'
;MLAGPALLAVVLVLSMLAGGTGLATVAAGVRDGGMGLQLPLLLCLGALLAVAQVECGAETGAMLPAEASGRHLALWSLARDLWLLFWLDLLAAVFLPLGLAPEAVEAPWLAWPLGLLAWAAKLLAVGAVFALAGALVAGMRRQRLPELLGAALLLAVLGAVLLFLGARVA
;
A
#
# COMPACT_ATOMS: atom_id res chain seq x y z
N MET A 1 -6.84 -5.12 15.24
CA MET A 1 -6.34 -5.31 13.87
C MET A 1 -7.02 -6.54 13.26
N LEU A 2 -8.12 -6.35 12.54
CA LEU A 2 -8.77 -7.47 11.84
C LEU A 2 -7.95 -7.90 10.60
N ALA A 3 -7.10 -7.03 10.05
CA ALA A 3 -6.34 -7.30 8.82
C ALA A 3 -4.93 -7.92 9.03
N GLY A 4 -4.54 -8.22 10.27
CA GLY A 4 -3.20 -8.70 10.62
C GLY A 4 -2.64 -9.83 9.73
N PRO A 5 -3.37 -10.93 9.47
CA PRO A 5 -2.81 -12.06 8.70
C PRO A 5 -2.59 -11.75 7.21
N ALA A 6 -3.47 -10.97 6.59
CA ALA A 6 -3.33 -10.61 5.17
C ALA A 6 -2.13 -9.68 4.95
N LEU A 7 -1.92 -8.73 5.87
CA LEU A 7 -0.77 -7.82 5.84
C LEU A 7 0.55 -8.59 5.97
N LEU A 8 0.62 -9.55 6.91
CA LEU A 8 1.80 -10.39 7.09
C LEU A 8 2.10 -11.23 5.85
N ALA A 9 1.07 -11.78 5.18
CA ALA A 9 1.24 -12.51 3.93
C ALA A 9 1.81 -11.61 2.81
N VAL A 10 1.30 -10.39 2.65
CA VAL A 10 1.84 -9.44 1.66
C VAL A 10 3.30 -9.08 1.96
N VAL A 11 3.61 -8.74 3.21
CA VAL A 11 4.99 -8.41 3.63
C VAL A 11 5.94 -9.58 3.39
N LEU A 12 5.49 -10.82 3.67
CA LEU A 12 6.26 -12.02 3.40
C LEU A 12 6.59 -12.14 1.90
N VAL A 13 5.60 -12.01 1.01
CA VAL A 13 5.83 -12.11 -0.44
C VAL A 13 6.79 -11.04 -0.95
N LEU A 14 6.62 -9.80 -0.49
CA LEU A 14 7.52 -8.70 -0.84
C LEU A 14 8.95 -8.95 -0.34
N SER A 15 9.11 -9.49 0.88
CA SER A 15 10.42 -9.82 1.43
C SER A 15 11.12 -10.95 0.67
N MET A 16 10.36 -11.96 0.21
CA MET A 16 10.88 -13.05 -0.61
C MET A 16 11.30 -12.58 -2.00
N LEU A 17 10.54 -11.66 -2.61
CA LEU A 17 10.89 -11.03 -3.88
C LEU A 17 12.21 -10.25 -3.78
N ALA A 18 12.38 -9.50 -2.70
CA ALA A 18 13.51 -8.59 -2.51
C ALA A 18 14.75 -9.24 -1.90
N GLY A 19 14.61 -10.43 -1.32
CA GLY A 19 15.66 -11.06 -0.51
C GLY A 19 15.99 -10.32 0.79
N GLY A 20 15.08 -9.47 1.28
CA GLY A 20 15.32 -8.61 2.45
C GLY A 20 14.06 -7.96 3.00
N THR A 21 14.16 -7.39 4.21
CA THR A 21 13.02 -6.77 4.92
C THR A 21 13.00 -5.24 4.83
N GLY A 22 13.98 -4.63 4.14
CA GLY A 22 14.06 -3.18 3.97
C GLY A 22 13.07 -2.69 2.91
N LEU A 23 12.39 -1.57 3.19
CA LEU A 23 11.49 -0.96 2.20
C LEU A 23 12.26 -0.55 0.93
N ALA A 24 13.47 -0.02 1.09
CA ALA A 24 14.34 0.37 -0.03
C ALA A 24 14.80 -0.84 -0.85
N THR A 25 15.13 -1.97 -0.21
CA THR A 25 15.51 -3.21 -0.90
C THR A 25 14.33 -3.82 -1.64
N VAL A 26 13.12 -3.73 -1.08
CA VAL A 26 11.88 -4.15 -1.76
C VAL A 26 11.59 -3.27 -2.98
N ALA A 27 11.67 -1.95 -2.83
CA ALA A 27 11.45 -1.02 -3.95
C ALA A 27 12.48 -1.23 -5.09
N ALA A 28 13.74 -1.50 -4.74
CA ALA A 28 14.78 -1.85 -5.71
C ALA A 28 14.47 -3.18 -6.41
N GLY A 29 14.12 -4.23 -5.66
CA GLY A 29 13.74 -5.53 -6.22
C GLY A 29 12.51 -5.48 -7.14
N VAL A 30 11.52 -4.62 -6.83
CA VAL A 30 10.36 -4.36 -7.69
C VAL A 30 10.75 -3.64 -8.97
N ARG A 31 11.71 -2.70 -8.90
CA ARG A 31 12.20 -1.94 -10.06
C ARG A 31 12.99 -2.83 -11.03
N ASP A 32 13.81 -3.72 -10.50
CA ASP A 32 14.73 -4.55 -11.29
C ASP A 32 14.12 -5.90 -11.72
N GLY A 33 12.89 -6.20 -11.25
CA GLY A 33 12.19 -7.45 -11.54
C GLY A 33 11.78 -7.62 -13.00
N GLY A 34 12.06 -8.79 -13.59
CA GLY A 34 11.68 -9.15 -14.96
C GLY A 34 10.17 -9.41 -15.18
N MET A 35 9.74 -9.53 -16.44
CA MET A 35 8.32 -9.66 -16.84
C MET A 35 7.57 -10.82 -16.14
N GLY A 36 8.26 -11.89 -15.72
CA GLY A 36 7.66 -13.03 -15.02
C GLY A 36 7.16 -12.73 -13.59
N LEU A 37 7.57 -11.61 -12.99
CA LEU A 37 7.22 -11.22 -11.61
C LEU A 37 6.03 -10.25 -11.52
N GLN A 38 5.53 -9.79 -12.66
CA GLN A 38 4.48 -8.76 -12.73
C GLN A 38 3.14 -9.26 -12.20
N LEU A 39 2.77 -10.52 -12.48
CA LEU A 39 1.50 -11.08 -12.02
C LEU A 39 1.46 -11.30 -10.49
N PRO A 40 2.46 -11.93 -9.84
CA PRO A 40 2.56 -11.97 -8.38
C PRO A 40 2.52 -10.58 -7.73
N LEU A 41 3.17 -9.60 -8.35
CA LEU A 41 3.22 -8.22 -7.86
C LEU A 41 1.84 -7.55 -7.93
N LEU A 42 1.09 -7.75 -9.03
CA LEU A 42 -0.28 -7.25 -9.18
C LEU A 42 -1.24 -7.87 -8.15
N LEU A 43 -1.08 -9.15 -7.85
CA LEU A 43 -1.87 -9.82 -6.81
C LEU A 43 -1.57 -9.25 -5.42
N CYS A 44 -0.29 -8.99 -5.12
CA CYS A 44 0.12 -8.33 -3.87
C CYS A 44 -0.38 -6.89 -3.78
N LEU A 45 -0.40 -6.16 -4.89
CA LEU A 45 -0.97 -4.81 -4.97
C LEU A 45 -2.46 -4.83 -4.64
N GLY A 46 -3.22 -5.76 -5.23
CA GLY A 46 -4.63 -5.93 -4.95
C GLY A 46 -4.90 -6.31 -3.48
N ALA A 47 -4.09 -7.21 -2.92
CA ALA A 47 -4.18 -7.59 -1.52
C ALA A 47 -3.89 -6.41 -0.58
N LEU A 48 -2.84 -5.62 -0.85
CA LEU A 48 -2.47 -4.47 -0.01
C LEU A 48 -3.51 -3.34 -0.12
N LEU A 49 -4.05 -3.09 -1.32
CA LEU A 49 -5.16 -2.16 -1.52
C LEU A 49 -6.40 -2.58 -0.72
N ALA A 50 -6.78 -3.85 -0.77
CA ALA A 50 -7.92 -4.36 -0.02
C ALA A 50 -7.73 -4.21 1.50
N VAL A 51 -6.53 -4.50 2.01
CA VAL A 51 -6.18 -4.26 3.42
C VAL A 51 -6.27 -2.78 3.78
N ALA A 52 -5.71 -1.90 2.95
CA ALA A 52 -5.75 -0.46 3.16
C ALA A 52 -7.19 0.08 3.15
N GLN A 53 -8.08 -0.45 2.31
CA GLN A 53 -9.51 -0.08 2.31
C GLN A 53 -10.22 -0.49 3.60
N VAL A 54 -9.88 -1.66 4.14
CA VAL A 54 -10.48 -2.14 5.40
C VAL A 54 -10.01 -1.29 6.59
N GLU A 55 -8.74 -0.90 6.61
CA GLU A 55 -8.16 -0.13 7.71
C GLU A 55 -8.48 1.38 7.60
N CYS A 56 -8.57 1.95 6.39
CA CYS A 56 -8.69 3.40 6.14
C CYS A 56 -9.96 3.85 5.41
N GLY A 57 -10.83 2.93 4.99
CA GLY A 57 -12.01 3.24 4.18
C GLY A 57 -12.97 4.23 4.82
N ALA A 58 -13.84 4.83 4.00
CA ALA A 58 -14.79 5.87 4.43
C ALA A 58 -15.69 5.43 5.60
N GLU A 59 -16.05 4.14 5.63
CA GLU A 59 -16.84 3.50 6.68
C GLU A 59 -16.16 3.56 8.06
N THR A 60 -14.83 3.59 8.12
CA THR A 60 -14.06 3.72 9.37
C THR A 60 -14.16 5.14 9.94
N GLY A 61 -14.55 6.12 9.13
CA GLY A 61 -14.90 7.48 9.57
C GLY A 61 -16.06 7.52 10.57
N ALA A 62 -16.93 6.49 10.57
CA ALA A 62 -17.99 6.32 11.57
C ALA A 62 -17.47 5.98 12.98
N MET A 63 -16.15 5.83 13.16
CA MET A 63 -15.52 5.55 14.44
C MET A 63 -15.11 6.81 15.21
N LEU A 64 -15.38 8.02 14.66
CA LEU A 64 -15.30 9.28 15.39
C LEU A 64 -16.51 9.39 16.32
N PRO A 65 -16.33 9.30 17.65
CA PRO A 65 -17.39 9.48 18.63
C PRO A 65 -18.06 10.83 18.48
N ALA A 66 -19.37 10.82 18.25
CA ALA A 66 -20.18 12.03 18.12
C ALA A 66 -20.15 12.89 19.41
N GLU A 67 -19.81 12.27 20.53
CA GLU A 67 -19.74 12.87 21.86
C GLU A 67 -18.41 13.61 22.14
N ALA A 68 -17.44 13.54 21.22
CA ALA A 68 -16.13 14.16 21.41
C ALA A 68 -16.17 15.69 21.29
N SER A 69 -15.47 16.40 22.18
CA SER A 69 -15.32 17.86 22.07
C SER A 69 -14.51 18.24 20.82
N GLY A 70 -14.73 19.46 20.29
CA GLY A 70 -14.10 19.90 19.03
C GLY A 70 -12.57 19.75 18.99
N ARG A 71 -11.87 19.91 20.12
CA ARG A 71 -10.41 19.67 20.21
C ARG A 71 -10.06 18.19 20.03
N HIS A 72 -10.78 17.28 20.67
CA HIS A 72 -10.53 15.85 20.56
C HIS A 72 -10.92 15.31 19.19
N LEU A 73 -11.99 15.88 18.60
CA LEU A 73 -12.39 15.59 17.23
C LEU A 73 -11.27 15.98 16.25
N ALA A 74 -10.67 17.16 16.39
CA ALA A 74 -9.56 17.61 15.54
C ALA A 74 -8.30 16.73 15.66
N LEU A 75 -7.97 16.27 16.88
CA LEU A 75 -6.84 15.34 17.08
C LEU A 75 -7.11 13.97 16.45
N TRP A 76 -8.34 13.47 16.52
CA TRP A 76 -8.71 12.19 15.93
C TRP A 76 -8.85 12.25 14.41
N SER A 77 -9.33 13.37 13.85
CA SER A 77 -9.30 13.56 12.40
C SER A 77 -7.86 13.61 11.89
N LEU A 78 -6.96 14.33 12.57
CA LEU A 78 -5.54 14.37 12.21
C LEU A 78 -4.88 13.00 12.30
N ALA A 79 -5.13 12.24 13.37
CA ALA A 79 -4.58 10.89 13.52
C ALA A 79 -5.06 9.96 12.39
N ARG A 80 -6.33 10.05 11.99
CA ARG A 80 -6.88 9.31 10.85
C ARG A 80 -6.23 9.72 9.53
N ASP A 81 -6.05 11.01 9.30
CA ASP A 81 -5.48 11.52 8.06
C ASP A 81 -3.99 11.14 7.94
N LEU A 82 -3.24 11.15 9.05
CA LEU A 82 -1.87 10.63 9.11
C LEU A 82 -1.81 9.12 8.86
N TRP A 83 -2.77 8.36 9.37
CA TRP A 83 -2.87 6.93 9.12
C TRP A 83 -3.16 6.63 7.64
N LEU A 84 -4.06 7.38 7.02
CA LEU A 84 -4.30 7.29 5.58
C LEU A 84 -3.04 7.64 4.78
N LEU A 85 -2.37 8.74 5.14
CA LEU A 85 -1.13 9.16 4.49
C LEU A 85 -0.07 8.06 4.54
N PHE A 86 0.12 7.43 5.70
CA PHE A 86 1.03 6.30 5.87
C PHE A 86 0.71 5.15 4.91
N TRP A 87 -0.57 4.79 4.76
CA TRP A 87 -0.97 3.72 3.83
C TRP A 87 -0.72 4.10 2.37
N LEU A 88 -1.04 5.33 1.97
CA LEU A 88 -0.78 5.80 0.61
C LEU A 88 0.71 5.85 0.30
N ASP A 89 1.53 6.31 1.25
CA ASP A 89 2.99 6.32 1.15
C ASP A 89 3.57 4.91 1.03
N LEU A 90 3.06 3.95 1.82
CA LEU A 90 3.48 2.55 1.74
C LEU A 90 3.19 1.96 0.36
N LEU A 91 1.98 2.17 -0.18
CA LEU A 91 1.63 1.71 -1.52
C LEU A 91 2.50 2.38 -2.60
N ALA A 92 2.70 3.70 -2.50
CA ALA A 92 3.51 4.46 -3.43
C ALA A 92 4.97 4.02 -3.42
N ALA A 93 5.54 3.75 -2.25
CA ALA A 93 6.93 3.35 -2.10
C ALA A 93 7.20 1.94 -2.64
N VAL A 94 6.27 1.00 -2.41
CA VAL A 94 6.43 -0.40 -2.85
C VAL A 94 6.16 -0.55 -4.35
N PHE A 95 5.07 0.02 -4.86
CA PHE A 95 4.60 -0.27 -6.21
C PHE A 95 4.92 0.80 -7.24
N LEU A 96 5.28 2.02 -6.80
CA LEU A 96 5.71 3.12 -7.67
C LEU A 96 7.13 3.59 -7.26
N PRO A 97 8.18 2.74 -7.40
CA PRO A 97 9.56 3.06 -7.00
C PRO A 97 10.26 4.02 -8.00
N LEU A 98 9.56 5.05 -8.47
CA LEU A 98 10.06 6.08 -9.40
C LEU A 98 10.74 7.22 -8.62
N GLY A 99 11.85 7.77 -9.10
CA GLY A 99 12.44 8.98 -8.50
C GLY A 99 13.24 8.77 -7.21
N LEU A 100 13.77 7.57 -6.95
CA LEU A 100 14.90 7.43 -6.03
C LEU A 100 16.10 8.15 -6.66
N ALA A 101 16.54 9.24 -6.03
CA ALA A 101 17.70 9.98 -6.49
C ALA A 101 18.93 9.05 -6.50
N PRO A 102 19.72 9.00 -7.58
CA PRO A 102 21.00 8.30 -7.58
C PRO A 102 21.88 8.83 -6.45
N GLU A 103 22.70 7.98 -5.83
CA GLU A 103 23.60 8.43 -4.74
C GLU A 103 24.58 9.53 -5.17
N ALA A 104 24.81 9.69 -6.48
CA ALA A 104 25.55 10.79 -7.08
C ALA A 104 24.59 11.82 -7.73
N VAL A 105 24.02 12.72 -6.92
CA VAL A 105 23.26 13.87 -7.44
C VAL A 105 24.24 15.00 -7.78
N GLU A 106 24.42 15.28 -9.07
CA GLU A 106 25.30 16.36 -9.56
C GLU A 106 24.76 17.77 -9.21
N ALA A 107 23.46 17.92 -8.92
CA ALA A 107 22.81 19.19 -8.57
C ALA A 107 21.90 19.07 -7.31
N PRO A 108 22.48 19.14 -6.09
CA PRO A 108 21.76 18.92 -4.84
C PRO A 108 20.58 19.88 -4.59
N TRP A 109 20.64 21.10 -5.12
CA TRP A 109 19.67 22.16 -4.86
C TRP A 109 18.35 22.01 -5.65
N LEU A 110 18.39 21.43 -6.86
CA LEU A 110 17.20 21.12 -7.67
C LEU A 110 16.57 19.77 -7.29
N ALA A 111 17.33 18.86 -6.69
CA ALA A 111 16.88 17.51 -6.38
C ALA A 111 15.81 17.47 -5.28
N TRP A 112 15.91 18.31 -4.26
CA TRP A 112 14.92 18.40 -3.19
C TRP A 112 13.51 18.81 -3.64
N PRO A 113 13.31 19.95 -4.33
CA PRO A 113 11.97 20.35 -4.78
C PRO A 113 11.40 19.36 -5.81
N LEU A 114 12.25 18.80 -6.68
CA LEU A 114 11.81 17.80 -7.66
C LEU A 114 11.38 16.49 -6.99
N GLY A 115 12.11 16.03 -5.97
CA GLY A 115 11.74 14.86 -5.16
C GLY A 115 10.42 15.07 -4.42
N LEU A 116 10.20 16.26 -3.86
CA LEU A 116 8.94 16.62 -3.20
C LEU A 116 7.76 16.64 -4.19
N LEU A 117 7.96 17.20 -5.39
CA LEU A 117 6.95 17.18 -6.45
C LEU A 117 6.64 15.76 -6.93
N ALA A 118 7.67 14.93 -7.12
CA ALA A 118 7.49 13.53 -7.50
C ALA A 118 6.72 12.75 -6.43
N TRP A 119 7.05 12.97 -5.16
CA TRP A 119 6.31 12.39 -4.03
C TRP A 119 4.85 12.83 -4.01
N ALA A 120 4.57 14.12 -4.13
CA ALA A 120 3.21 14.65 -4.17
C ALA A 120 2.40 14.10 -5.36
N ALA A 121 3.00 14.03 -6.54
CA ALA A 121 2.37 13.47 -7.73
C ALA A 121 2.02 11.99 -7.56
N LYS A 122 2.91 11.19 -6.93
CA LYS A 122 2.64 9.79 -6.61
C LYS A 122 1.48 9.65 -5.64
N LEU A 123 1.46 10.45 -4.58
CA LEU A 123 0.37 10.41 -3.60
C LEU A 123 -0.96 10.76 -4.22
N LEU A 124 -1.01 11.72 -5.14
CA LEU A 124 -2.24 12.03 -5.89
C LEU A 124 -2.67 10.85 -6.77
N ALA A 125 -1.75 10.21 -7.48
CA ALA A 125 -2.06 9.06 -8.33
C ALA A 125 -2.57 7.86 -7.51
N VAL A 126 -1.84 7.48 -6.46
CA VAL A 126 -2.22 6.37 -5.58
C VAL A 126 -3.50 6.70 -4.81
N GLY A 127 -3.65 7.94 -4.35
CA GLY A 127 -4.86 8.44 -3.70
C GLY A 127 -6.09 8.39 -4.61
N ALA A 128 -5.95 8.70 -5.90
CA ALA A 128 -7.04 8.58 -6.88
C ALA A 128 -7.45 7.11 -7.08
N VAL A 129 -6.48 6.20 -7.23
CA VAL A 129 -6.75 4.75 -7.32
C VAL A 129 -7.42 4.24 -6.04
N PHE A 130 -6.95 4.70 -4.88
CA PHE A 130 -7.54 4.37 -3.59
C PHE A 130 -8.99 4.88 -3.47
N ALA A 131 -9.27 6.11 -3.90
CA ALA A 131 -10.63 6.66 -3.89
C ALA A 131 -11.57 5.90 -4.82
N LEU A 132 -11.11 5.53 -6.02
CA LEU A 132 -11.86 4.70 -6.97
C LEU A 132 -12.15 3.31 -6.40
N ALA A 133 -11.15 2.65 -5.84
CA ALA A 133 -11.33 1.35 -5.18
C ALA A 133 -12.32 1.44 -4.02
N GLY A 134 -12.26 2.52 -3.24
CA GLY A 134 -13.21 2.82 -2.17
C GLY A 134 -14.63 2.99 -2.70
N ALA A 135 -14.82 3.69 -3.83
CA ALA A 135 -16.13 3.86 -4.46
C ALA A 135 -16.75 2.53 -4.92
N LEU A 136 -15.93 1.59 -5.39
CA LEU A 136 -16.38 0.23 -5.76
C LEU A 136 -16.79 -0.60 -4.53
N VAL A 137 -16.14 -0.33 -3.39
CA VAL A 137 -16.38 -1.02 -2.11
C VAL A 137 -17.47 -0.34 -1.26
N ALA A 138 -17.81 0.92 -1.54
CA ALA A 138 -18.73 1.74 -0.73
C ALA A 138 -20.15 1.17 -0.57
N GLY A 139 -20.57 0.23 -1.44
CA GLY A 139 -21.84 -0.50 -1.29
C GLY A 139 -21.78 -1.69 -0.33
N MET A 140 -20.59 -2.06 0.14
CA MET A 140 -20.41 -3.23 1.00
C MET A 140 -20.81 -2.92 2.44
N ARG A 141 -21.82 -3.64 2.94
CA ARG A 141 -22.15 -3.61 4.38
C ARG A 141 -20.94 -4.07 5.18
N ARG A 142 -20.74 -3.50 6.37
CA ARG A 142 -19.69 -3.83 7.36
C ARG A 142 -19.49 -5.33 7.61
N GLN A 143 -20.53 -6.14 7.36
CA GLN A 143 -20.52 -7.60 7.43
C GLN A 143 -19.63 -8.29 6.37
N ARG A 144 -19.29 -7.61 5.27
CA ARG A 144 -18.45 -8.13 4.18
C ARG A 144 -16.97 -7.71 4.27
N LEU A 145 -16.61 -6.87 5.25
CA LEU A 145 -15.21 -6.58 5.60
C LEU A 145 -14.37 -7.85 5.83
N PRO A 146 -14.84 -8.88 6.58
CA PRO A 146 -14.10 -10.13 6.70
C PRO A 146 -13.99 -10.90 5.38
N GLU A 147 -14.99 -10.83 4.50
CA GLU A 147 -14.93 -11.44 3.16
C GLU A 147 -13.84 -10.79 2.29
N LEU A 148 -13.74 -9.45 2.34
CA LEU A 148 -12.72 -8.70 1.63
C LEU A 148 -11.31 -9.03 2.14
N LEU A 149 -11.14 -9.15 3.47
CA LEU A 149 -9.87 -9.58 4.06
C LEU A 149 -9.51 -11.02 3.70
N GLY A 150 -10.50 -11.91 3.63
CA GLY A 150 -10.31 -13.28 3.13
C GLY A 150 -9.84 -13.30 1.69
N ALA A 151 -10.45 -12.50 0.81
CA ALA A 151 -10.01 -12.36 -0.58
C ALA A 151 -8.59 -11.76 -0.68
N ALA A 152 -8.27 -10.76 0.14
CA ALA A 152 -6.93 -10.18 0.20
C ALA A 152 -5.88 -11.22 0.62
N LEU A 153 -6.19 -12.05 1.62
CA LEU A 153 -5.32 -13.15 2.04
C LEU A 153 -5.12 -14.17 0.91
N LEU A 154 -6.18 -14.57 0.22
CA LEU A 154 -6.10 -15.50 -0.91
C LEU A 154 -5.25 -14.94 -2.06
N LEU A 155 -5.43 -13.66 -2.40
CA LEU A 155 -4.61 -12.97 -3.39
C LEU A 155 -3.13 -12.96 -3.01
N ALA A 156 -2.81 -12.65 -1.74
CA ALA A 156 -1.44 -12.64 -1.25
C ALA A 156 -0.81 -14.04 -1.30
N VAL A 157 -1.53 -15.07 -0.85
CA VAL A 157 -1.07 -16.46 -0.89
C VAL A 157 -0.87 -16.94 -2.33
N LEU A 158 -1.80 -16.61 -3.24
CA LEU A 158 -1.65 -16.95 -4.66
C LEU A 158 -0.44 -16.25 -5.28
N GLY A 159 -0.21 -14.98 -4.94
CA GLY A 159 1.00 -14.25 -5.32
C GLY A 159 2.27 -14.94 -4.81
N ALA A 160 2.27 -15.40 -3.56
CA ALA A 160 3.38 -16.16 -2.97
C ALA A 160 3.69 -17.44 -3.75
N VAL A 161 2.65 -18.22 -4.05
CA VAL A 161 2.77 -19.50 -4.78
C VAL A 161 3.29 -19.28 -6.19
N LEU A 162 2.77 -18.27 -6.90
CA LEU A 162 3.21 -17.94 -8.25
C LEU A 162 4.66 -17.42 -8.27
N LEU A 163 5.04 -16.61 -7.27
CA LEU A 163 6.42 -16.15 -7.12
C LEU A 163 7.37 -17.34 -6.89
N PHE A 164 6.98 -18.28 -6.04
CA PHE A 164 7.77 -19.49 -5.78
C PHE A 164 7.89 -20.38 -7.02
N LEU A 165 6.80 -20.51 -7.79
CA LEU A 165 6.80 -21.28 -9.03
C LEU A 165 7.65 -20.61 -10.11
N GLY A 166 7.56 -19.28 -10.26
CA GLY A 166 8.38 -18.51 -11.18
C GLY A 166 9.87 -18.57 -10.84
N ALA A 167 10.21 -18.47 -9.55
CA ALA A 167 11.59 -18.58 -9.06
C ALA A 167 12.21 -19.98 -9.23
N ARG A 168 11.40 -21.02 -9.48
CA ARG A 168 11.87 -22.40 -9.75
C ARG A 168 12.18 -22.65 -11.23
N VAL A 169 11.69 -21.80 -12.13
CA VAL A 169 11.78 -21.97 -13.60
C VAL A 169 12.88 -21.07 -14.21
N ALA A 170 13.34 -20.05 -13.49
CA ALA A 170 14.51 -19.22 -13.83
C ALA A 170 15.80 -19.82 -13.26
#